data_AF-A0A5C0XPE4-F1
#
_entry.id   AF-A0A5C0XPE4-F1
#
_cell.length_a   1.000
_cell.length_b   1.000
_cell.length_c   1.000
_cell.angle_alpha   90.00
_cell.angle_beta   90.00
_cell.angle_gamma   90.00
#
_symmetry.space_group_name_H-M   'P 1'
#
loop_
_entity.id
_entity.type
_entity.pdbx_description
1 polymer ?
#
loop_
_entity_poly.entity_id
_entity_poly.type
_entity_poly.pdbx_seq_one_letter_code
_entity_poly.pdbx_strand_id
1 'polypeptide(L)'
;MEIDKGLAKFGDSLINFLYSLALTEFLGKPTGDRVPNASLAIALDLTGLSKNLRRVDKHAKGDYAEALIAKAWLMGLISEREAVEIIKKNLTPEVLDFSKKKEAIGRALAPLLVIISERLTSSQV
;
A
#
# COMPACT_ATOMS: atom_id res chain seq x y z
N MET A 1 6.60 6.98 15.33
CA MET A 1 5.18 6.59 15.49
C MET A 1 5.19 5.14 15.92
N GLU A 2 4.54 4.80 17.04
CA GLU A 2 4.34 3.40 17.42
C GLU A 2 3.38 2.76 16.41
N ILE A 3 3.67 1.53 15.97
CA ILE A 3 2.83 0.81 15.01
C ILE A 3 1.72 0.12 15.79
N ASP A 4 0.51 0.68 15.73
CA ASP A 4 -0.67 0.00 16.26
C ASP A 4 -0.95 -1.26 15.42
N LYS A 5 -0.84 -2.43 16.07
CA LYS A 5 -1.03 -3.73 15.41
C LYS A 5 -2.48 -3.98 14.99
N GLY A 6 -3.46 -3.39 15.66
CA GLY A 6 -4.87 -3.47 15.26
C GLY A 6 -5.11 -2.67 13.99
N LEU A 7 -4.55 -1.46 13.92
CA LEU A 7 -4.63 -0.59 12.74
C LEU A 7 -3.92 -1.20 11.53
N ALA A 8 -2.74 -1.80 11.72
CA ALA A 8 -2.03 -2.52 10.67
C ALA A 8 -2.87 -3.70 10.13
N LYS A 9 -3.45 -4.53 11.00
CA LYS A 9 -4.33 -5.65 10.59
C LYS A 9 -5.56 -5.19 9.80
N PHE A 10 -6.17 -4.07 10.20
CA PHE A 10 -7.24 -3.47 9.42
C PHE A 10 -6.71 -3.01 8.05
N GLY A 11 -5.55 -2.35 8.03
CA GLY A 11 -4.84 -1.93 6.82
C GLY A 11 -4.53 -3.06 5.84
N ASP A 12 -4.08 -4.22 6.33
CA ASP A 12 -3.85 -5.42 5.51
C ASP A 12 -5.14 -5.86 4.81
N SER A 13 -6.25 -5.96 5.54
CA SER A 13 -7.54 -6.32 4.93
C SER A 13 -8.01 -5.29 3.89
N LEU A 14 -7.82 -4.00 4.18
CA LEU A 14 -8.19 -2.90 3.30
C LEU A 14 -7.35 -2.89 2.02
N ILE A 15 -6.02 -2.98 2.12
CA ILE A 15 -5.14 -2.91 0.96
C ILE A 15 -5.29 -4.13 0.06
N ASN A 16 -5.55 -5.32 0.63
CA ASN A 16 -5.86 -6.52 -0.14
C ASN A 16 -7.13 -6.35 -0.98
N PHE A 17 -8.17 -5.72 -0.43
CA PHE A 17 -9.39 -5.40 -1.16
C PHE A 17 -9.15 -4.38 -2.28
N LEU A 18 -8.54 -3.25 -1.96
CA LEU A 18 -8.23 -2.19 -2.94
C LEU A 18 -7.35 -2.70 -4.08
N TYR A 19 -6.34 -3.51 -3.76
CA TYR A 19 -5.46 -4.13 -4.75
C TYR A 19 -6.22 -5.14 -5.63
N SER A 20 -7.09 -5.97 -5.05
CA SER A 20 -7.88 -6.96 -5.80
C SER A 20 -8.88 -6.29 -6.75
N LEU A 21 -9.49 -5.18 -6.34
CA LEU A 21 -10.32 -4.35 -7.22
C LEU A 21 -9.52 -3.77 -8.38
N ALA A 22 -8.36 -3.15 -8.08
CA ALA A 22 -7.48 -2.61 -9.11
C ALA A 22 -7.01 -3.69 -10.10
N LEU A 23 -6.68 -4.88 -9.61
CA LEU A 23 -6.27 -6.02 -10.43
C LEU A 23 -7.43 -6.54 -11.30
N THR A 24 -8.65 -6.60 -10.76
CA THR A 24 -9.86 -6.96 -11.52
C THR A 24 -10.08 -6.01 -12.70
N GLU A 25 -10.03 -4.70 -12.44
CA GLU A 25 -10.18 -3.69 -13.49
C GLU A 25 -9.03 -3.73 -14.50
N PHE A 26 -7.80 -3.94 -14.05
CA PHE A 26 -6.61 -4.04 -14.91
C PHE A 26 -6.67 -5.24 -15.86
N LEU A 27 -7.16 -6.40 -15.39
CA LEU A 27 -7.26 -7.62 -16.19
C LEU A 27 -8.57 -7.74 -16.97
N GLY A 28 -9.54 -6.85 -16.73
CA GLY A 28 -10.86 -6.89 -17.35
C GLY A 28 -11.71 -8.11 -16.94
N LYS A 29 -11.39 -8.76 -15.82
CA LYS A 29 -12.14 -9.92 -15.30
C LYS A 29 -12.07 -10.02 -13.77
N PRO A 30 -13.12 -10.51 -13.09
CA PRO A 30 -13.11 -10.69 -11.64
C PRO A 30 -11.94 -11.56 -11.16
N THR A 31 -11.13 -11.03 -10.25
CA THR A 31 -9.99 -11.74 -9.63
C THR A 31 -9.61 -11.10 -8.30
N GLY A 32 -8.67 -11.71 -7.58
CA GLY A 32 -8.05 -11.10 -6.41
C GLY A 32 -6.68 -11.71 -6.13
N ASP A 33 -5.88 -10.99 -5.35
CA ASP A 33 -4.62 -11.50 -4.83
C ASP A 33 -4.30 -10.77 -3.52
N ARG A 34 -3.46 -11.39 -2.68
CA ARG A 34 -2.98 -10.76 -1.45
C ARG A 34 -1.70 -9.99 -1.72
N VAL A 35 -1.60 -8.82 -1.11
CA VAL A 35 -0.40 -8.00 -1.09
C VAL A 35 0.60 -8.62 -0.11
N PRO A 36 1.77 -9.10 -0.57
CA PRO A 36 2.77 -9.61 0.35
C PRO A 36 3.33 -8.48 1.22
N ASN A 37 3.54 -8.73 2.52
CA ASN A 37 4.21 -7.77 3.42
C ASN A 37 5.54 -7.23 2.86
N ALA A 38 6.28 -8.08 2.13
CA ALA A 38 7.53 -7.68 1.49
C ALA A 38 7.32 -6.64 0.37
N SER A 39 6.20 -6.66 -0.34
CA SER A 39 5.86 -5.66 -1.36
C SER A 39 5.53 -4.30 -0.72
N LEU A 40 4.84 -4.29 0.41
CA LEU A 40 4.60 -3.08 1.20
C LEU A 40 5.91 -2.49 1.74
N ALA A 41 6.82 -3.33 2.22
CA ALA A 41 8.16 -2.90 2.63
C ALA A 41 8.94 -2.30 1.45
N ILE A 42 8.87 -2.89 0.25
CA ILE A 42 9.48 -2.34 -0.98
C ILE A 42 8.86 -0.98 -1.32
N ALA A 43 7.53 -0.86 -1.30
CA ALA A 43 6.84 0.40 -1.57
C ALA A 43 7.30 1.50 -0.59
N LEU A 44 7.40 1.18 0.70
CA LEU A 44 7.87 2.11 1.72
C LEU A 44 9.34 2.53 1.52
N ASP A 45 10.19 1.61 1.05
CA ASP A 45 11.59 1.91 0.73
C ASP A 45 11.72 2.77 -0.53
N LEU A 46 10.93 2.50 -1.58
CA LEU A 46 10.91 3.28 -2.82
C LEU A 46 10.48 4.74 -2.60
N THR A 47 9.59 4.97 -1.63
CA THR A 47 9.13 6.33 -1.28
C THR A 47 10.09 7.08 -0.34
N GLY A 48 11.10 6.39 0.20
CA GLY A 48 12.01 6.95 1.20
C GLY A 48 11.39 7.19 2.58
N LEU A 49 10.10 6.83 2.78
CA LEU A 49 9.39 6.98 4.05
C LEU A 49 9.95 6.08 5.15
N SER A 50 10.62 5.00 4.78
CA SER A 50 11.29 4.10 5.74
C SER A 50 12.46 4.76 6.49
N LYS A 51 13.02 5.87 5.98
CA LYS A 51 14.10 6.63 6.64
C LYS A 51 13.65 7.23 7.97
N ASN A 52 12.35 7.49 8.12
CA ASN A 52 11.78 8.06 9.35
C ASN A 52 11.57 7.01 10.45
N LEU A 53 11.79 5.73 10.15
CA LEU A 53 11.71 4.65 11.11
C LEU A 53 13.13 4.35 11.64
N ARG A 54 13.34 4.48 12.97
CA ARG A 54 14.55 3.97 13.63
C ARG A 54 14.72 2.49 13.26
N ARG A 55 15.94 2.04 12.92
CA ARG A 55 16.31 0.64 12.54
C ARG A 55 15.24 -0.39 12.93
N VAL A 56 14.26 -0.54 12.06
CA VAL A 56 13.13 -1.46 12.25
C VAL A 56 13.32 -2.65 11.35
N ASP A 57 12.93 -3.80 11.88
CA ASP A 57 12.82 -5.06 11.15
C ASP A 57 11.98 -4.87 9.88
N LYS A 58 12.31 -5.62 8.82
CA LYS A 58 11.58 -5.65 7.55
C LYS A 58 10.10 -5.94 7.75
N HIS A 59 9.75 -6.75 8.75
CA HIS A 59 8.36 -7.02 9.11
C HIS A 59 7.62 -5.74 9.55
N ALA A 60 8.25 -4.92 10.39
CA ALA A 60 7.66 -3.68 10.85
C ALA A 60 7.47 -2.62 9.74
N LYS A 61 8.23 -2.68 8.64
CA LYS A 61 8.03 -1.77 7.51
C LYS A 61 6.70 -1.99 6.79
N GLY A 62 6.32 -3.25 6.55
CA GLY A 62 5.05 -3.53 5.88
C GLY A 62 3.87 -3.21 6.79
N ASP A 63 3.91 -3.64 8.06
CA ASP A 63 2.90 -3.25 9.07
C ASP A 63 2.75 -1.72 9.19
N TYR A 64 3.85 -0.97 9.09
CA TYR A 64 3.82 0.50 9.11
C TYR A 64 3.10 1.07 7.87
N ALA A 65 3.37 0.53 6.69
CA ALA A 65 2.69 0.94 5.46
C ALA A 65 1.18 0.63 5.52
N GLU A 66 0.80 -0.54 6.04
CA GLU A 66 -0.61 -0.91 6.27
C GLU A 66 -1.30 0.06 7.23
N ALA A 67 -0.64 0.39 8.35
CA ALA A 67 -1.18 1.33 9.33
C ALA A 67 -1.34 2.75 8.75
N LEU A 68 -0.43 3.21 7.89
CA LEU A 68 -0.57 4.50 7.20
C LEU A 68 -1.80 4.52 6.27
N ILE A 69 -1.99 3.45 5.49
CA ILE A 69 -3.13 3.32 4.59
C ILE A 69 -4.43 3.32 5.38
N ALA A 70 -4.51 2.49 6.42
CA ALA A 70 -5.64 2.44 7.32
C ALA A 70 -5.97 3.80 7.95
N LYS A 71 -4.96 4.51 8.47
CA LYS A 71 -5.14 5.82 9.10
C LYS A 71 -5.74 6.83 8.13
N ALA A 72 -5.18 6.96 6.93
CA ALA A 72 -5.67 7.91 5.94
C ALA A 72 -7.09 7.58 5.47
N TRP A 73 -7.42 6.31 5.32
CA TRP A 73 -8.78 5.88 4.98
C TRP A 73 -9.78 6.22 6.10
N LEU A 74 -9.47 5.89 7.36
CA LEU A 74 -10.33 6.19 8.51
C LEU A 74 -10.53 7.70 8.74
N MET A 75 -9.54 8.51 8.36
CA MET A 75 -9.64 9.97 8.40
C MET A 75 -10.37 10.57 7.18
N GLY A 76 -10.82 9.75 6.22
CA GLY A 76 -11.48 10.22 4.99
C GLY A 76 -10.54 10.95 4.02
N LEU A 77 -9.22 10.77 4.16
CA LEU A 77 -8.21 11.45 3.33
C LEU A 77 -7.98 10.75 1.97
N ILE A 78 -8.44 9.51 1.81
CA ILE A 78 -8.50 8.80 0.54
C ILE A 78 -9.88 8.18 0.39
N SER A 79 -10.44 8.21 -0.81
CA SER A 79 -11.58 7.36 -1.16
C SER A 79 -11.13 6.02 -1.73
N GLU A 80 -12.02 5.01 -1.68
CA GLU A 80 -11.81 3.72 -2.35
C GLU A 80 -11.49 3.91 -3.84
N ARG A 81 -12.35 4.64 -4.55
CA ARG A 81 -12.23 4.87 -5.99
C ARG A 81 -10.90 5.49 -6.38
N GLU A 82 -10.45 6.47 -5.61
CA GLU A 82 -9.17 7.13 -5.83
C GLU A 82 -7.99 6.18 -5.59
N ALA A 83 -7.99 5.42 -4.48
CA ALA A 83 -6.94 4.45 -4.20
C ALA A 83 -6.85 3.40 -5.32
N VAL A 84 -7.98 2.86 -5.77
CA VAL A 84 -8.05 1.88 -6.86
C VAL A 84 -7.46 2.44 -8.16
N GLU A 85 -7.80 3.68 -8.54
CA GLU A 85 -7.21 4.33 -9.73
C GLU A 85 -5.70 4.51 -9.62
N ILE A 86 -5.20 4.94 -8.45
CA ILE A 86 -3.77 5.12 -8.24
C ILE A 86 -3.04 3.78 -8.39
N ILE A 87 -3.53 2.71 -7.75
CA ILE A 87 -2.93 1.38 -7.85
C ILE A 87 -2.96 0.91 -9.31
N LYS A 88 -4.13 0.93 -9.94
CA LYS A 88 -4.35 0.44 -11.31
C LYS A 88 -3.44 1.11 -12.33
N LYS A 89 -3.28 2.44 -12.25
CA LYS A 89 -2.41 3.21 -13.16
C LYS A 89 -0.94 2.81 -13.08
N ASN A 90 -0.53 2.18 -11.99
CA ASN A 90 0.85 1.75 -11.75
C ASN A 90 1.02 0.23 -11.79
N LEU A 91 -0.03 -0.53 -12.12
CA LEU A 91 0.08 -1.96 -12.40
C LEU A 91 0.76 -2.18 -13.76
N THR A 92 1.56 -3.24 -13.83
CA THR A 92 2.17 -3.74 -15.05
C THR A 92 1.91 -5.24 -15.17
N PRO A 93 2.05 -5.86 -16.36
CA PRO A 93 1.89 -7.30 -16.51
C PRO A 93 2.82 -8.14 -15.61
N GLU A 94 3.90 -7.57 -15.07
CA GLU A 94 4.84 -8.24 -14.17
C GLU A 94 4.22 -8.65 -12.83
N VAL A 95 3.06 -8.09 -12.46
CA VAL A 95 2.30 -8.54 -11.27
C VAL A 95 1.75 -9.96 -11.43
N LEU A 96 1.70 -10.50 -12.66
CA LEU A 96 1.27 -11.87 -12.96
C LEU A 96 2.44 -12.87 -12.97
N ASP A 97 3.68 -12.38 -13.07
CA ASP A 97 4.89 -13.21 -13.05
C ASP A 97 5.33 -13.46 -11.61
N PHE A 98 5.25 -14.71 -11.14
CA PHE A 98 5.57 -15.04 -9.74
C PHE A 98 6.97 -14.58 -9.29
N SER A 99 7.94 -14.55 -10.23
CA SER A 99 9.34 -14.21 -9.93
C SER A 99 9.55 -12.71 -9.74
N LYS A 100 8.69 -11.89 -10.35
CA LYS A 100 8.75 -10.41 -10.32
C LYS A 100 7.63 -9.77 -9.51
N LYS A 101 6.55 -10.51 -9.25
CA LYS A 101 5.31 -10.04 -8.62
C LYS A 101 5.54 -9.18 -7.39
N LYS A 102 6.45 -9.61 -6.51
CA LYS A 102 6.73 -8.90 -5.26
C LYS A 102 7.21 -7.46 -5.49
N GLU A 103 8.16 -7.28 -6.41
CA GLU A 103 8.70 -5.97 -6.78
C GLU A 103 7.67 -5.14 -7.55
N ALA A 104 6.95 -5.77 -8.49
CA ALA A 104 5.92 -5.12 -9.29
C ALA A 104 4.78 -4.55 -8.43
N ILE A 105 4.30 -5.33 -7.45
CA ILE A 105 3.30 -4.85 -6.47
C ILE A 105 3.87 -3.69 -5.65
N GLY A 106 5.11 -3.79 -5.17
CA GLY A 106 5.73 -2.70 -4.41
C GLY A 106 5.80 -1.38 -5.20
N ARG A 107 6.13 -1.46 -6.49
CA ARG A 107 6.11 -0.29 -7.39
C ARG A 107 4.72 0.26 -7.61
N ALA A 108 3.72 -0.61 -7.77
CA ALA A 108 2.33 -0.19 -7.95
C ALA A 108 1.75 0.54 -6.72
N LEU A 109 2.19 0.15 -5.51
CA LEU A 109 1.72 0.73 -4.25
C LEU A 109 2.51 1.99 -3.81
N ALA A 110 3.73 2.19 -4.29
CA ALA A 110 4.56 3.32 -3.86
C ALA A 110 3.88 4.70 -4.08
N PRO A 111 3.24 5.00 -5.24
CA PRO A 111 2.56 6.29 -5.44
C PRO A 111 1.41 6.53 -4.46
N LEU A 112 0.68 5.47 -4.08
CA LEU A 112 -0.38 5.56 -3.09
C LEU A 112 0.17 5.98 -1.71
N LEU A 113 1.30 5.39 -1.30
CA LEU A 113 1.96 5.73 -0.04
C LEU A 113 2.46 7.18 0.00
N VAL A 114 2.98 7.70 -1.13
CA VAL A 114 3.39 9.11 -1.24
C VAL A 114 2.19 10.03 -0.97
N ILE A 115 1.10 9.85 -1.72
CA ILE A 115 -0.11 10.68 -1.60
C ILE A 115 -0.69 10.63 -0.19
N ILE A 116 -0.78 9.43 0.39
CA ILE A 116 -1.27 9.24 1.76
C ILE A 116 -0.38 9.96 2.77
N SER A 117 0.94 9.83 2.65
CA SER A 117 1.89 10.47 3.54
C SER A 117 1.81 12.00 3.48
N GLU A 118 1.71 12.57 2.28
CA GLU A 118 1.56 14.02 2.06
C GLU A 118 0.27 14.55 2.67
N ARG A 119 -0.85 13.85 2.48
CA ARG A 119 -2.16 14.24 3.04
C ARG A 119 -2.20 14.13 4.55
N LEU A 120 -1.62 13.07 5.12
CA LEU A 120 -1.50 12.93 6.57
C LEU A 120 -0.65 14.05 7.18
N THR A 121 0.44 14.44 6.52
CA THR A 121 1.28 15.56 6.98
C THR A 121 0.53 16.88 6.88
N SER A 122 -0.15 17.14 5.76
CA SER A 122 -0.88 18.40 5.52
C SER A 122 -2.13 18.58 6.38
N SER A 123 -2.71 17.48 6.90
CA SER A 123 -3.92 17.52 7.74
C SER A 123 -3.62 17.54 9.24
N GLN A 124 -2.35 17.35 9.63
CA GLN A 124 -1.90 17.39 11.03
C GLN A 124 -1.25 18.73 11.41
N VAL A 125 -1.15 19.66 10.46
CA VAL A 125 -0.72 21.06 10.63
C VAL A 125 -1.95 21.95 10.53
#